data_AF-A0A2M7ULG5-F1
#
_entry.id   AF-A0A2M7ULG5-F1
#
_cell.length_a   1.000
_cell.length_b   1.000
_cell.length_c   1.000
_cell.angle_alpha   90.00
_cell.angle_beta   90.00
_cell.angle_gamma   90.00
#
_symmetry.space_group_name_H-M   'P 1'
#
loop_
_entity.id
_entity.type
_entity.pdbx_description
1 polymer ?
#
loop_
_entity_poly.entity_id
_entity_poly.type
_entity_poly.pdbx_seq_one_letter_code
_entity_poly.pdbx_strand_id
1 'polypeptide(L)'
;ERKRAHLQEKLMQEKGERELAERKLAEEMERQEQLKKQLQETTAVSPPPGPQPAQYQMAPSHEEDTVFFLKKRGLNFPSAKTVELIGAIFFIVLISSGLVYWLGWKRLHPSTPSVEQPSTQSGQVLPAALFSVNETLSVSLQIGQKKMLFQELEKISERNQAPGTFARILVKFVSEDGTQNYASLGDLIDSLQTAFPSEILNSLDKNNYMLFLYAQRNLPSSPFAISLGKNKLGLIVTMAKKENMAQKFLSWEKTMPQDLDALFLGKKISFPTQYQFSDIPYREMLIRTFDMPDQFSSLNYTFSDNKIIITTSLETTETLIDKLTPQR
;
A
#
# COMPACT_ATOMS: atom_id res chain seq x y z
N GLU A 1 -15.10 45.16 30.70
CA GLU A 1 -13.81 45.61 30.13
C GLU A 1 -12.71 44.55 30.16
N ARG A 2 -12.37 43.94 31.31
CA ARG A 2 -11.31 42.91 31.40
C ARG A 2 -11.42 41.74 30.40
N LYS A 3 -12.64 41.22 30.15
CA LYS A 3 -12.87 40.17 29.15
C LYS A 3 -12.57 40.61 27.70
N ARG A 4 -12.76 41.90 27.38
CA ARG A 4 -12.47 42.45 26.05
C ARG A 4 -10.97 42.65 25.85
N ALA A 5 -10.26 43.13 26.88
CA ALA A 5 -8.81 43.25 26.86
C ALA A 5 -8.11 41.89 26.67
N HIS A 6 -8.57 40.86 27.41
CA HIS A 6 -8.03 39.51 27.27
C HIS A 6 -8.29 38.89 25.88
N LEU A 7 -9.46 39.17 25.29
CA LEU A 7 -9.77 38.70 23.94
C LEU A 7 -8.89 39.38 22.87
N GLN A 8 -8.61 40.68 23.02
CA GLN A 8 -7.71 41.41 22.11
C GLN A 8 -6.26 40.91 22.21
N GLU A 9 -5.78 40.62 23.41
CA GLU A 9 -4.45 40.05 23.62
C GLU A 9 -4.31 38.67 22.94
N LYS A 10 -5.33 37.80 23.09
CA LYS A 10 -5.34 36.50 22.43
C LYS A 10 -5.35 36.59 20.91
N LEU A 11 -6.11 37.53 20.34
CA LEU A 11 -6.13 37.78 18.89
C LEU A 11 -4.79 38.33 18.37
N MET A 12 -4.11 39.17 19.14
CA MET A 12 -2.78 39.68 18.80
C MET A 12 -1.73 38.56 18.82
N GLN A 13 -1.79 37.67 19.82
CA GLN A 13 -0.91 36.49 19.90
C GLN A 13 -1.14 35.54 18.72
N GLU A 14 -2.39 35.19 18.45
CA GLU A 14 -2.73 34.28 17.33
C GLU A 14 -2.30 34.88 15.98
N LYS A 15 -2.46 36.19 15.79
CA LYS A 15 -1.99 36.87 14.57
C LYS A 15 -0.47 36.82 14.45
N GLY A 16 0.27 37.02 15.54
CA GLY A 16 1.73 36.93 15.56
C GLY A 16 2.23 35.51 15.27
N GLU A 17 1.57 34.48 15.81
CA GLU A 17 1.91 33.08 15.54
C GLU A 17 1.65 32.70 14.08
N ARG A 18 0.54 33.16 13.49
CA ARG A 18 0.24 32.95 12.06
C ARG A 18 1.28 33.62 11.16
N GLU A 19 1.65 34.87 11.44
CA GLU A 19 2.66 35.58 10.64
C GLU A 19 4.04 34.89 10.73
N LEU A 20 4.41 34.38 11.91
CA LEU A 20 5.65 33.62 12.09
C LEU A 20 5.62 32.29 11.32
N ALA A 21 4.48 31.59 11.31
CA ALA A 21 4.32 30.34 10.56
C ALA A 21 4.41 30.58 9.04
N GLU A 22 3.80 31.65 8.53
CA GLU A 22 3.88 32.04 7.13
C GLU A 22 5.31 32.38 6.69
N ARG A 23 6.07 33.10 7.53
CA ARG A 23 7.48 33.41 7.25
C ARG A 23 8.35 32.15 7.18
N LYS A 24 8.17 31.21 8.12
CA LYS A 24 8.90 29.93 8.11
C LYS A 24 8.57 29.08 6.88
N LEU A 25 7.30 29.08 6.45
CA LEU A 25 6.88 28.36 5.26
C LEU A 25 7.51 28.97 3.99
N ALA A 26 7.56 30.30 3.90
CA ALA A 26 8.21 31.00 2.79
C ALA A 26 9.71 30.70 2.70
N GLU A 27 10.41 30.73 3.85
CA GLU A 27 11.84 30.41 3.93
C GLU A 27 12.14 28.96 3.50
N GLU A 28 11.31 28.00 3.91
CA GLU A 28 11.47 26.59 3.51
C GLU A 28 11.22 26.38 2.01
N MET A 29 10.25 27.08 1.43
CA MET A 29 10.01 27.03 -0.03
C MET A 29 11.20 27.59 -0.82
N GLU A 30 11.78 28.71 -0.38
CA GLU A 30 12.96 29.29 -1.00
C GLU A 30 14.15 28.32 -0.92
N ARG A 31 14.34 27.65 0.22
CA ARG A 31 15.38 26.63 0.42
C ARG A 31 15.20 25.43 -0.52
N GLN A 32 13.97 24.96 -0.71
CA GLN A 32 13.67 23.89 -1.67
C GLN A 32 13.96 24.29 -3.11
N GLU A 33 13.65 25.54 -3.49
CA GLU A 33 13.95 26.04 -4.83
C GLU A 33 15.46 26.12 -5.09
N GLN A 34 16.24 26.58 -4.09
CA GLN A 34 17.70 26.59 -4.17
C GLN A 34 18.28 25.17 -4.32
N LEU A 35 17.75 24.19 -3.57
CA LEU A 35 18.17 22.79 -3.67
C LEU A 35 17.92 22.22 -5.08
N LYS A 36 16.77 22.53 -5.68
CA LYS A 36 16.45 22.11 -7.05
C LYS A 36 17.41 22.71 -8.07
N LYS A 37 17.79 23.98 -7.92
CA LYS A 37 18.78 24.64 -8.79
C LYS A 37 20.15 23.97 -8.70
N GLN A 38 20.62 23.63 -7.48
CA GLN A 38 21.88 22.91 -7.29
C GLN A 38 21.86 21.51 -7.94
N LEU A 39 20.76 20.78 -7.83
CA LEU A 39 20.62 19.45 -8.45
C LEU A 39 20.64 19.52 -9.99
N GLN A 40 20.05 20.55 -10.59
CA GLN A 40 20.12 20.77 -12.04
C GLN A 40 21.54 21.07 -12.52
N GLU A 41 22.31 21.89 -11.78
CA GLU A 41 23.71 22.18 -12.13
C GLU A 41 24.62 20.96 -11.99
N THR A 42 24.33 20.04 -11.07
CA THR A 42 25.17 18.84 -10.84
C THR A 42 24.95 17.74 -11.89
N THR A 43 23.87 17.80 -12.69
CA THR A 43 23.53 16.74 -13.66
C THR A 43 24.13 16.97 -15.06
N ALA A 44 24.92 18.03 -15.26
CA ALA A 44 25.54 18.38 -16.55
C ALA A 44 26.96 17.82 -16.76
N VAL A 45 27.32 16.69 -16.13
CA VAL A 45 28.62 16.02 -16.34
C VAL A 45 28.43 14.76 -17.20
N SER A 46 29.19 14.72 -18.30
CA SER A 46 29.19 13.69 -19.35
C SER A 46 29.22 12.25 -18.83
N PRO A 47 28.58 11.30 -19.56
CA PRO A 47 28.56 9.90 -19.18
C PRO A 47 29.96 9.27 -19.23
N PRO A 48 30.32 8.41 -18.26
CA PRO A 48 31.59 7.69 -18.27
C PRO A 48 31.60 6.58 -19.35
N PRO A 49 32.77 6.26 -19.93
CA PRO A 49 32.92 5.20 -20.92
C PRO A 49 32.64 3.82 -20.29
N GLY A 50 31.92 2.98 -21.04
CA GLY A 50 31.40 1.69 -20.58
C GLY A 50 32.47 0.64 -20.24
N PRO A 51 32.15 -0.30 -19.35
CA PRO A 51 33.07 -1.34 -18.90
C PRO A 51 33.28 -2.43 -19.96
N GLN A 52 34.55 -2.79 -20.17
CA GLN A 52 34.97 -3.92 -20.99
C GLN A 52 34.70 -5.27 -20.29
N PRO A 53 34.34 -6.32 -21.03
CA PRO A 53 34.06 -7.64 -20.47
C PRO A 53 35.33 -8.38 -20.03
N ALA A 54 35.33 -8.88 -18.79
CA ALA A 54 36.38 -9.70 -18.21
C ALA A 54 36.34 -11.14 -18.76
N GLN A 55 37.49 -11.65 -19.19
CA GLN A 55 37.69 -13.05 -19.54
C GLN A 55 37.89 -13.89 -18.28
N TYR A 56 37.15 -15.00 -18.15
CA TYR A 56 37.30 -15.98 -17.09
C TYR A 56 38.36 -17.04 -17.48
N GLN A 57 39.40 -17.17 -16.66
CA GLN A 57 40.33 -18.32 -16.66
C GLN A 57 39.91 -19.29 -15.54
N MET A 58 39.69 -20.56 -15.89
CA MET A 58 39.52 -21.65 -14.93
C MET A 58 40.90 -22.18 -14.49
N ALA A 59 41.05 -22.46 -13.19
CA ALA A 59 42.20 -23.16 -12.62
C ALA A 59 41.76 -24.51 -12.02
N PRO A 60 42.65 -25.53 -11.97
CA PRO A 60 42.28 -26.91 -11.73
C PRO A 60 42.26 -27.30 -10.24
N SER A 61 41.47 -28.33 -9.97
CA SER A 61 41.29 -29.06 -8.72
C SER A 61 42.53 -29.87 -8.31
N HIS A 62 42.88 -29.84 -7.02
CA HIS A 62 43.85 -30.76 -6.41
C HIS A 62 43.19 -31.45 -5.19
N GLU A 63 43.10 -32.78 -5.25
CA GLU A 63 42.85 -33.68 -4.12
C GLU A 63 44.15 -33.90 -3.35
N GLU A 64 44.08 -33.95 -2.01
CA GLU A 64 45.05 -34.69 -1.19
C GLU A 64 44.36 -35.37 -0.01
N ASP A 65 44.56 -36.69 0.04
CA ASP A 65 44.23 -37.60 1.15
C ASP A 65 45.27 -37.47 2.28
N THR A 66 44.81 -37.47 3.54
CA THR A 66 45.69 -37.78 4.67
C THR A 66 45.03 -38.78 5.63
N VAL A 67 45.67 -39.94 5.76
CA VAL A 67 45.33 -41.03 6.69
C VAL A 67 46.16 -40.86 7.98
N PHE A 68 45.50 -40.71 9.12
CA PHE A 68 46.16 -40.68 10.43
C PHE A 68 46.09 -42.03 11.15
N PHE A 69 47.27 -42.58 11.47
CA PHE A 69 47.48 -43.73 12.34
C PHE A 69 47.39 -43.32 13.82
N LEU A 70 46.54 -43.98 14.61
CA LEU A 70 46.49 -43.83 16.07
C LEU A 70 47.07 -45.06 16.80
N LYS A 71 48.16 -44.80 17.53
CA LYS A 71 48.91 -45.72 18.39
C LYS A 71 48.25 -45.77 19.79
N LYS A 72 47.72 -46.94 20.19
CA LYS A 72 47.15 -47.17 21.53
C LYS A 72 48.24 -47.13 22.62
N ARG A 73 48.05 -46.29 23.64
CA ARG A 73 48.83 -46.25 24.89
C ARG A 73 47.91 -46.67 26.05
N GLY A 74 48.37 -47.59 26.89
CA GLY A 74 47.63 -48.12 28.03
C GLY A 74 47.43 -47.09 29.13
N LEU A 75 46.19 -46.98 29.63
CA LEU A 75 45.79 -46.11 30.73
C LEU A 75 45.81 -46.89 32.05
N ASN A 76 46.64 -46.45 33.00
CA ASN A 76 46.53 -46.82 34.41
C ASN A 76 45.46 -45.92 35.05
N PHE A 77 44.44 -46.53 35.66
CA PHE A 77 43.32 -45.80 36.26
C PHE A 77 43.68 -45.22 37.64
N PRO A 78 43.50 -43.92 37.87
CA PRO A 78 43.74 -43.29 39.16
C PRO A 78 42.58 -43.52 40.15
N SER A 79 42.88 -43.36 41.45
CA SER A 79 41.95 -43.61 42.56
C SER A 79 40.67 -42.76 42.51
N ALA A 80 39.58 -43.26 43.11
CA ALA A 80 38.22 -42.71 43.00
C ALA A 80 38.08 -41.20 43.32
N LYS A 81 38.89 -40.66 44.24
CA LYS A 81 38.87 -39.21 44.57
C LYS A 81 39.51 -38.33 43.49
N THR A 82 40.43 -38.89 42.71
CA THR A 82 41.04 -38.21 41.55
C THR A 82 40.09 -38.22 40.35
N VAL A 83 39.24 -39.26 40.22
CA VAL A 83 38.24 -39.38 39.15
C VAL A 83 37.15 -38.30 39.27
N GLU A 84 36.75 -37.94 40.49
CA GLU A 84 35.72 -36.92 40.74
C GLU A 84 36.21 -35.51 40.36
N LEU A 85 37.46 -35.18 40.71
CA LEU A 85 38.09 -33.91 40.34
C LEU A 85 38.37 -33.82 38.83
N ILE A 86 38.86 -34.90 38.21
CA ILE A 86 39.10 -34.95 36.76
C ILE A 86 37.77 -34.83 36.00
N GLY A 87 36.70 -35.46 36.50
CA GLY A 87 35.36 -35.36 35.92
C GLY A 87 34.82 -33.93 35.90
N ALA A 88 34.97 -33.20 37.01
CA ALA A 88 34.55 -31.79 37.09
C ALA A 88 35.34 -30.90 36.12
N ILE A 89 36.65 -31.10 36.00
CA ILE A 89 37.50 -30.36 35.06
C ILE A 89 37.12 -30.69 33.62
N PHE A 90 36.88 -31.96 33.29
CA PHE A 90 36.43 -32.38 31.96
C PHE A 90 35.09 -31.75 31.59
N PHE A 91 34.16 -31.64 32.55
CA PHE A 91 32.85 -31.04 32.31
C PHE A 91 32.96 -29.54 31.99
N ILE A 92 33.82 -28.81 32.70
CA ILE A 92 34.08 -27.38 32.44
C ILE A 92 34.75 -27.19 31.07
N VAL A 93 35.71 -28.04 30.71
CA VAL A 93 36.39 -28.00 29.41
C VAL A 93 35.42 -28.34 28.27
N LEU A 94 34.50 -29.29 28.46
CA LEU A 94 33.45 -29.63 27.50
C LEU A 94 32.46 -28.47 27.28
N ILE A 95 32.03 -27.80 28.34
CA ILE A 95 31.12 -26.65 28.22
C ILE A 95 31.84 -25.49 27.52
N SER A 96 33.08 -25.22 27.90
CA SER A 96 33.88 -24.11 27.37
C SER A 96 34.22 -24.32 25.89
N SER A 97 34.59 -25.54 25.50
CA SER A 97 34.84 -25.89 24.10
C SER A 97 33.56 -25.87 23.25
N GLY A 98 32.42 -26.32 23.81
CA GLY A 98 31.11 -26.19 23.15
C GLY A 98 30.70 -24.74 22.91
N LEU A 99 30.96 -23.84 23.86
CA LEU A 99 30.63 -22.42 23.74
C LEU A 99 31.51 -21.71 22.71
N VAL A 100 32.82 -22.00 22.70
CA VAL A 100 33.77 -21.48 21.71
C VAL A 100 33.45 -22.02 20.31
N TYR A 101 33.10 -23.30 20.20
CA TYR A 101 32.64 -23.90 18.94
C TYR A 101 31.34 -23.24 18.45
N TRP A 102 30.35 -23.03 19.32
CA TRP A 102 29.07 -22.42 18.93
C TRP A 102 29.22 -20.94 18.50
N LEU A 103 30.05 -20.17 19.21
CA LEU A 103 30.32 -18.76 18.87
C LEU A 103 31.26 -18.63 17.65
N GLY A 104 32.22 -19.53 17.50
CA GLY A 104 33.17 -19.54 16.39
C GLY A 104 32.58 -20.07 15.09
N TRP A 105 31.73 -21.11 15.15
CA TRP A 105 31.12 -21.72 13.97
C TRP A 105 30.18 -20.75 13.24
N LYS A 106 29.46 -19.87 13.96
CA LYS A 106 28.64 -18.82 13.35
C LYS A 106 29.43 -17.70 12.66
N ARG A 107 30.73 -17.56 12.97
CA ARG A 107 31.61 -16.57 12.33
C ARG A 107 32.40 -17.15 11.15
N LEU A 108 32.68 -18.46 11.18
CA LEU A 108 33.45 -19.15 10.13
C LEU A 108 32.58 -19.78 9.04
N HIS A 109 31.30 -20.01 9.32
CA HIS A 109 30.29 -20.34 8.31
C HIS A 109 29.27 -19.21 8.26
N PRO A 110 29.59 -18.05 7.66
CA PRO A 110 28.52 -17.20 7.13
C PRO A 110 27.69 -18.12 6.24
N SER A 111 26.39 -18.20 6.49
CA SER A 111 25.47 -19.01 5.69
C SER A 111 25.85 -18.84 4.24
N THR A 112 26.39 -19.91 3.65
CA THR A 112 26.70 -19.95 2.22
C THR A 112 25.42 -19.47 1.56
N PRO A 113 25.44 -18.44 0.68
CA PRO A 113 24.25 -18.09 -0.06
C PRO A 113 23.83 -19.38 -0.75
N SER A 114 22.76 -19.98 -0.24
CA SER A 114 22.12 -21.10 -0.90
C SER A 114 21.82 -20.54 -2.27
N VAL A 115 22.48 -21.07 -3.30
CA VAL A 115 22.04 -20.86 -4.67
C VAL A 115 20.62 -21.39 -4.65
N GLU A 116 19.66 -20.47 -4.52
CA GLU A 116 18.26 -20.74 -4.65
C GLU A 116 18.11 -21.30 -6.05
N GLN A 117 18.14 -22.64 -6.12
CA GLN A 117 17.55 -23.39 -7.20
C GLN A 117 16.19 -22.74 -7.42
N PRO A 118 15.91 -22.19 -8.62
CA PRO A 118 14.72 -21.39 -8.85
C PRO A 118 13.53 -22.29 -8.55
N SER A 119 13.00 -22.16 -7.35
CA SER A 119 11.69 -22.67 -7.03
C SER A 119 10.80 -21.98 -8.03
N THR A 120 10.14 -22.78 -8.86
CA THR A 120 9.08 -22.34 -9.73
C THR A 120 7.98 -21.79 -8.83
N GLN A 121 8.16 -20.57 -8.33
CA GLN A 121 7.10 -19.80 -7.70
C GLN A 121 6.02 -19.75 -8.76
N SER A 122 4.93 -20.49 -8.52
CA SER A 122 3.71 -20.42 -9.30
C SER A 122 3.40 -18.94 -9.52
N GLY A 123 3.68 -18.46 -10.73
CA GLY A 123 3.74 -17.03 -11.03
C GLY A 123 2.41 -16.39 -10.71
N GLN A 124 2.37 -15.66 -9.60
CA GLN A 124 1.18 -14.95 -9.17
C GLN A 124 0.90 -13.87 -10.22
N VAL A 125 -0.13 -14.07 -11.05
CA VAL A 125 -0.46 -13.15 -12.15
C VAL A 125 -0.93 -11.84 -11.54
N LEU A 126 -0.13 -10.79 -11.72
CA LEU A 126 -0.49 -9.42 -11.34
C LEU A 126 -1.78 -9.03 -12.10
N PRO A 127 -2.87 -8.65 -11.42
CA PRO A 127 -4.10 -8.29 -12.11
C PRO A 127 -3.83 -7.11 -13.05
N ALA A 128 -4.42 -7.12 -14.24
CA ALA A 128 -4.23 -6.04 -15.21
C ALA A 128 -4.82 -4.72 -14.69
N ALA A 129 -4.20 -3.60 -15.04
CA ALA A 129 -4.75 -2.28 -14.76
C ALA A 129 -5.88 -1.97 -15.75
N LEU A 130 -6.99 -1.38 -15.27
CA LEU A 130 -8.13 -1.02 -16.12
C LEU A 130 -7.98 0.33 -16.82
N PHE A 131 -7.04 1.16 -16.36
CA PHE A 131 -6.61 2.41 -16.98
C PHE A 131 -5.20 2.78 -16.52
N SER A 132 -4.59 3.79 -17.14
CA SER A 132 -3.24 4.26 -16.78
C SER A 132 -3.23 5.04 -15.46
N VAL A 133 -2.38 4.58 -14.52
CA VAL A 133 -2.19 5.17 -13.19
C VAL A 133 -0.78 5.73 -13.02
N ASN A 134 -0.62 6.65 -12.09
CA ASN A 134 0.67 7.27 -11.76
C ASN A 134 1.52 6.38 -10.87
N GLU A 135 0.88 5.65 -9.95
CA GLU A 135 1.55 4.74 -9.03
C GLU A 135 0.69 3.52 -8.70
N THR A 136 1.32 2.49 -8.15
CA THR A 136 0.64 1.30 -7.63
C THR A 136 1.08 1.06 -6.19
N LEU A 137 0.11 1.07 -5.29
CA LEU A 137 0.24 0.83 -3.87
C LEU A 137 -0.20 -0.60 -3.57
N SER A 138 0.46 -1.25 -2.61
CA SER A 138 0.09 -2.60 -2.16
C SER A 138 -0.27 -2.61 -0.69
N VAL A 139 -1.35 -3.29 -0.35
CA VAL A 139 -1.79 -3.60 1.01
C VAL A 139 -1.68 -5.10 1.20
N SER A 140 -0.92 -5.55 2.18
CA SER A 140 -0.79 -6.97 2.52
C SER A 140 -1.41 -7.24 3.88
N LEU A 141 -2.38 -8.15 3.93
CA LEU A 141 -3.11 -8.53 5.13
C LEU A 141 -3.01 -10.03 5.35
N GLN A 142 -2.94 -10.45 6.60
CA GLN A 142 -3.13 -11.88 6.93
C GLN A 142 -4.59 -12.27 6.67
N ILE A 143 -4.87 -13.53 6.29
CA ILE A 143 -6.25 -14.00 6.02
C ILE A 143 -7.22 -13.72 7.19
N GLY A 144 -6.75 -13.87 8.44
CA GLY A 144 -7.54 -13.55 9.64
C GLY A 144 -7.77 -12.05 9.89
N GLN A 145 -7.11 -11.18 9.11
CA GLN A 145 -7.13 -9.72 9.27
C GLN A 145 -7.86 -9.01 8.12
N LYS A 146 -8.70 -9.71 7.34
CA LYS A 146 -9.51 -9.12 6.25
C LYS A 146 -10.22 -7.82 6.66
N LYS A 147 -10.80 -7.79 7.86
CA LYS A 147 -11.52 -6.62 8.41
C LYS A 147 -10.62 -5.40 8.68
N MET A 148 -9.30 -5.56 8.73
CA MET A 148 -8.34 -4.47 8.91
C MET A 148 -8.09 -3.70 7.61
N LEU A 149 -8.55 -4.21 6.46
CA LEU A 149 -8.37 -3.55 5.16
C LEU A 149 -8.85 -2.11 5.19
N PHE A 150 -10.01 -1.87 5.78
CA PHE A 150 -10.59 -0.55 5.93
C PHE A 150 -9.60 0.44 6.58
N GLN A 151 -8.96 0.06 7.69
CA GLN A 151 -8.00 0.91 8.42
C GLN A 151 -6.72 1.17 7.62
N GLU A 152 -6.24 0.17 6.87
CA GLU A 152 -5.07 0.34 6.00
C GLU A 152 -5.36 1.28 4.83
N LEU A 153 -6.57 1.21 4.25
CA LEU A 153 -7.00 2.14 3.21
C LEU A 153 -7.17 3.57 3.74
N GLU A 154 -7.69 3.72 4.95
CA GLU A 154 -7.78 5.02 5.62
C GLU A 154 -6.38 5.66 5.74
N LYS A 155 -5.39 4.92 6.28
CA LYS A 155 -3.99 5.39 6.36
C LYS A 155 -3.40 5.74 4.99
N ILE A 156 -3.66 4.92 3.97
CA ILE A 156 -3.15 5.18 2.62
C ILE A 156 -3.78 6.44 2.03
N SER A 157 -5.06 6.70 2.32
CA SER A 157 -5.75 7.90 1.83
C SER A 157 -5.22 9.21 2.42
N GLU A 158 -4.52 9.16 3.55
CA GLU A 158 -3.87 10.32 4.16
C GLU A 158 -2.52 10.67 3.54
N ARG A 159 -1.98 9.81 2.67
CA ARG A 159 -0.71 10.08 1.98
C ARG A 159 -0.82 11.31 1.08
N ASN A 160 0.20 12.14 1.09
CA ASN A 160 0.29 13.25 0.16
C ASN A 160 0.54 12.72 -1.25
N GLN A 161 -0.41 12.94 -2.15
CA GLN A 161 -0.32 12.65 -3.57
C GLN A 161 -0.39 13.97 -4.36
N ALA A 162 0.27 14.00 -5.51
CA ALA A 162 0.17 15.17 -6.38
C ALA A 162 -1.28 15.31 -6.87
N PRO A 163 -1.90 16.50 -6.79
CA PRO A 163 -3.26 16.68 -7.24
C PRO A 163 -3.46 16.29 -8.72
N GLY A 164 -4.59 15.66 -9.02
CA GLY A 164 -4.92 15.16 -10.36
C GLY A 164 -4.33 13.79 -10.70
N THR A 165 -3.69 13.11 -9.75
CA THR A 165 -3.08 11.79 -9.98
C THR A 165 -3.94 10.64 -9.49
N PHE A 166 -3.74 9.47 -10.10
CA PHE A 166 -4.37 8.21 -9.70
C PHE A 166 -3.33 7.24 -9.14
N ALA A 167 -3.66 6.64 -8.01
CA ALA A 167 -2.93 5.53 -7.44
C ALA A 167 -3.77 4.27 -7.46
N ARG A 168 -3.26 3.22 -8.09
CA ARG A 168 -3.87 1.89 -8.01
C ARG A 168 -3.63 1.29 -6.63
N ILE A 169 -4.62 0.61 -6.07
CA ILE A 169 -4.44 -0.19 -4.86
C ILE A 169 -4.55 -1.68 -5.20
N LEU A 170 -3.51 -2.42 -4.85
CA LEU A 170 -3.48 -3.88 -4.89
C LEU A 170 -3.63 -4.41 -3.46
N VAL A 171 -4.64 -5.24 -3.24
CA VAL A 171 -4.83 -5.92 -1.95
C VAL A 171 -4.33 -7.35 -2.09
N LYS A 172 -3.50 -7.79 -1.13
CA LYS A 172 -2.94 -9.13 -1.04
C LYS A 172 -3.32 -9.76 0.28
N PHE A 173 -3.80 -11.00 0.23
CA PHE A 173 -3.98 -11.84 1.40
C PHE A 173 -2.83 -12.83 1.53
N VAL A 174 -2.23 -12.86 2.71
CA VAL A 174 -1.12 -13.73 3.08
C VAL A 174 -1.68 -14.87 3.93
N SER A 175 -1.47 -16.09 3.47
CA SER A 175 -1.81 -17.33 4.16
C SER A 175 -0.80 -17.64 5.27
N GLU A 176 -1.13 -18.59 6.15
CA GLU A 176 -0.24 -19.03 7.25
C GLU A 176 1.07 -19.64 6.74
N ASP A 177 1.05 -20.26 5.56
CA ASP A 177 2.22 -20.82 4.88
C ASP A 177 3.07 -19.77 4.15
N GLY A 178 2.70 -18.49 4.24
CA GLY A 178 3.37 -17.37 3.58
C GLY A 178 2.97 -17.16 2.12
N THR A 179 2.07 -17.98 1.56
CA THR A 179 1.58 -17.77 0.19
C THR A 179 0.77 -16.48 0.10
N GLN A 180 1.04 -15.68 -0.93
CA GLN A 180 0.32 -14.43 -1.19
C GLN A 180 -0.64 -14.62 -2.36
N ASN A 181 -1.87 -14.16 -2.20
CA ASN A 181 -2.88 -14.14 -3.26
C ASN A 181 -3.44 -12.72 -3.39
N TYR A 182 -3.65 -12.26 -4.63
CA TYR A 182 -4.32 -10.98 -4.85
C TYR A 182 -5.80 -11.16 -4.50
N ALA A 183 -6.39 -10.15 -3.85
CA ALA A 183 -7.80 -10.15 -3.54
C ALA A 183 -8.62 -10.25 -4.83
N SER A 184 -9.68 -11.07 -4.81
CA SER A 184 -10.75 -10.98 -5.79
C SER A 184 -11.69 -9.82 -5.43
N LEU A 185 -12.60 -9.45 -6.34
CA LEU A 185 -13.65 -8.48 -6.05
C LEU A 185 -14.52 -8.93 -4.87
N GLY A 186 -14.80 -10.24 -4.77
CA GLY A 186 -15.54 -10.80 -3.64
C GLY A 186 -14.80 -10.61 -2.32
N ASP A 187 -13.50 -10.93 -2.28
CA ASP A 187 -12.70 -10.70 -1.08
C ASP A 187 -12.65 -9.23 -0.69
N LEU A 188 -12.58 -8.32 -1.68
CA LEU A 188 -12.58 -6.88 -1.45
C LEU A 188 -13.90 -6.43 -0.80
N ILE A 189 -15.03 -6.82 -1.39
CA ILE A 189 -16.37 -6.45 -0.91
C ILE A 189 -16.58 -6.96 0.52
N ASP A 190 -16.22 -8.23 0.77
CA ASP A 190 -16.32 -8.84 2.10
C ASP A 190 -15.42 -8.12 3.13
N SER A 191 -14.20 -7.76 2.73
CA SER A 191 -13.22 -7.11 3.61
C SER A 191 -13.59 -5.66 3.93
N LEU A 192 -14.15 -4.94 2.97
CA LEU A 192 -14.70 -3.59 3.16
C LEU A 192 -16.05 -3.59 3.86
N GLN A 193 -16.71 -4.75 3.99
CA GLN A 193 -18.06 -4.89 4.52
C GLN A 193 -19.10 -4.11 3.71
N THR A 194 -18.83 -3.90 2.41
CA THR A 194 -19.80 -3.29 1.48
C THR A 194 -20.85 -4.31 1.06
N ALA A 195 -22.08 -3.89 0.85
CA ALA A 195 -23.20 -4.77 0.53
C ALA A 195 -23.64 -4.60 -0.94
N PHE A 196 -22.96 -5.27 -1.87
CA PHE A 196 -23.44 -5.33 -3.25
C PHE A 196 -24.66 -6.25 -3.36
N PRO A 197 -25.74 -5.83 -4.04
CA PRO A 197 -26.85 -6.73 -4.38
C PRO A 197 -26.34 -7.94 -5.17
N SER A 198 -26.76 -9.14 -4.78
CA SER A 198 -26.29 -10.39 -5.37
C SER A 198 -26.51 -10.43 -6.90
N GLU A 199 -27.60 -9.86 -7.39
CA GLU A 199 -27.92 -9.77 -8.82
C GLU A 199 -26.93 -8.90 -9.62
N ILE A 200 -26.37 -7.87 -8.97
CA ILE A 200 -25.31 -7.03 -9.54
C ILE A 200 -24.01 -7.80 -9.46
N LEU A 201 -23.63 -8.28 -8.27
CA LEU A 201 -22.35 -8.96 -8.03
C LEU A 201 -22.14 -10.17 -8.95
N ASN A 202 -23.19 -10.96 -9.18
CA ASN A 202 -23.16 -12.12 -10.09
C ASN A 202 -22.96 -11.75 -11.58
N SER A 203 -23.15 -10.48 -11.93
CA SER A 203 -22.98 -9.95 -13.28
C SER A 203 -21.61 -9.28 -13.48
N LEU A 204 -20.79 -9.18 -12.43
CA LEU A 204 -19.44 -8.58 -12.46
C LEU A 204 -18.36 -9.64 -12.67
N ASP A 205 -17.28 -9.24 -13.32
CA ASP A 205 -16.05 -10.05 -13.40
C ASP A 205 -15.31 -9.97 -12.06
N LYS A 206 -15.22 -11.13 -11.37
CA LYS A 206 -14.63 -11.23 -10.04
C LYS A 206 -13.13 -10.94 -10.01
N ASN A 207 -12.44 -11.08 -11.14
CA ASN A 207 -10.98 -10.96 -11.23
C ASN A 207 -10.53 -9.70 -11.98
N ASN A 208 -11.45 -9.01 -12.65
CA ASN A 208 -11.14 -7.85 -13.48
C ASN A 208 -11.74 -6.56 -12.91
N TYR A 209 -11.12 -6.11 -11.82
CA TYR A 209 -11.46 -4.87 -11.13
C TYR A 209 -10.21 -4.07 -10.77
N MET A 210 -10.41 -2.82 -10.40
CA MET A 210 -9.35 -1.95 -9.91
C MET A 210 -9.92 -1.02 -8.85
N LEU A 211 -9.38 -1.15 -7.64
CA LEU A 211 -9.54 -0.15 -6.58
C LEU A 211 -8.47 0.93 -6.79
N PHE A 212 -8.84 2.18 -6.63
CA PHE A 212 -7.91 3.29 -6.81
C PHE A 212 -8.22 4.46 -5.88
N LEU A 213 -7.21 5.30 -5.68
CA LEU A 213 -7.33 6.62 -5.08
C LEU A 213 -7.10 7.67 -6.16
N TYR A 214 -7.88 8.75 -6.08
CA TYR A 214 -7.67 9.97 -6.86
C TYR A 214 -7.36 11.14 -5.93
N ALA A 215 -6.24 11.81 -6.17
CA ALA A 215 -5.85 13.00 -5.44
C ALA A 215 -6.59 14.22 -5.98
N GLN A 216 -7.60 14.71 -5.25
CA GLN A 216 -8.48 15.77 -5.72
C GLN A 216 -7.77 17.13 -5.76
N ARG A 217 -8.02 17.93 -6.81
CA ARG A 217 -7.36 19.23 -7.01
C ARG A 217 -7.89 20.33 -6.12
N ASN A 218 -9.21 20.33 -5.91
CA ASN A 218 -9.91 21.40 -5.22
C ASN A 218 -10.53 20.87 -3.93
N LEU A 219 -9.84 21.04 -2.81
CA LEU A 219 -10.52 21.12 -1.52
C LEU A 219 -10.76 22.60 -1.25
N PRO A 220 -12.00 23.07 -1.07
CA PRO A 220 -12.21 24.42 -0.58
C PRO A 220 -11.45 24.57 0.73
N SER A 221 -10.69 25.66 0.85
CA SER A 221 -9.97 26.09 2.04
C SER A 221 -10.95 26.57 3.12
N SER A 222 -11.99 25.78 3.39
CA SER A 222 -12.93 26.02 4.47
C SER A 222 -12.39 25.41 5.76
N PRO A 223 -12.24 26.18 6.85
CA PRO A 223 -11.90 25.64 8.17
C PRO A 223 -13.02 24.73 8.73
N PHE A 224 -14.19 24.68 8.07
CA PHE A 224 -15.31 23.81 8.39
C PHE A 224 -15.42 22.59 7.46
N ALA A 225 -14.56 22.49 6.42
CA ALA A 225 -14.43 21.27 5.65
C ALA A 225 -13.71 20.24 6.53
N ILE A 226 -14.47 19.53 7.36
CA ILE A 226 -13.99 18.32 8.04
C ILE A 226 -13.56 17.38 6.92
N SER A 227 -12.25 17.28 6.75
CA SER A 227 -11.62 16.87 5.51
C SER A 227 -12.09 15.48 5.10
N LEU A 228 -12.89 15.41 4.03
CA LEU A 228 -13.14 14.13 3.36
C LEU A 228 -11.90 13.56 2.65
N GLY A 229 -10.69 13.91 3.11
CA GLY A 229 -9.40 13.51 2.58
C GLY A 229 -9.07 14.24 1.29
N LYS A 230 -7.78 14.47 1.03
CA LYS A 230 -7.32 14.90 -0.29
C LYS A 230 -7.56 13.81 -1.34
N ASN A 231 -7.55 12.55 -0.91
CA ASN A 231 -7.66 11.40 -1.79
C ASN A 231 -9.06 10.77 -1.68
N LYS A 232 -9.67 10.51 -2.82
CA LYS A 232 -11.01 9.92 -2.95
C LYS A 232 -10.88 8.49 -3.44
N LEU A 233 -11.56 7.57 -2.78
CA LEU A 233 -11.59 6.17 -3.21
C LEU A 233 -12.56 6.00 -4.38
N GLY A 234 -12.18 5.17 -5.33
CA GLY A 234 -13.02 4.74 -6.42
C GLY A 234 -12.77 3.28 -6.78
N LEU A 235 -13.78 2.68 -7.39
CA LEU A 235 -13.79 1.31 -7.86
C LEU A 235 -14.24 1.31 -9.32
N ILE A 236 -13.47 0.63 -10.17
CA ILE A 236 -13.88 0.32 -11.53
C ILE A 236 -13.86 -1.20 -11.71
N VAL A 237 -14.92 -1.74 -12.28
CA VAL A 237 -15.12 -3.19 -12.44
C VAL A 237 -15.59 -3.49 -13.86
N THR A 238 -15.05 -4.55 -14.45
CA THR A 238 -15.55 -5.06 -15.73
C THR A 238 -16.80 -5.91 -15.51
N MET A 239 -17.83 -5.70 -16.32
CA MET A 239 -19.03 -6.52 -16.35
C MET A 239 -18.78 -7.82 -17.12
N ALA A 240 -19.13 -8.94 -16.51
CA ALA A 240 -19.20 -10.23 -17.20
C ALA A 240 -20.51 -10.37 -18.01
N LYS A 241 -21.59 -9.73 -17.53
CA LYS A 241 -22.93 -9.72 -18.14
C LYS A 241 -23.49 -8.30 -18.10
N LYS A 242 -23.95 -7.79 -19.24
CA LYS A 242 -24.44 -6.41 -19.36
C LYS A 242 -25.96 -6.29 -19.17
N GLU A 243 -26.67 -7.40 -19.25
CA GLU A 243 -28.12 -7.42 -19.34
C GLU A 243 -28.78 -6.79 -18.11
N ASN A 244 -29.61 -5.78 -18.37
CA ASN A 244 -30.39 -5.04 -17.38
C ASN A 244 -29.56 -4.39 -16.24
N MET A 245 -28.26 -4.15 -16.45
CA MET A 245 -27.39 -3.62 -15.39
C MET A 245 -27.85 -2.22 -14.93
N ALA A 246 -28.26 -1.36 -15.87
CA ALA A 246 -28.75 -0.02 -15.55
C ALA A 246 -29.99 -0.07 -14.62
N GLN A 247 -30.98 -0.92 -14.93
CA GLN A 247 -32.18 -1.09 -14.11
C GLN A 247 -31.86 -1.65 -12.71
N LYS A 248 -30.90 -2.57 -12.62
CA LYS A 248 -30.43 -3.11 -11.33
C LYS A 248 -29.80 -2.02 -10.47
N PHE A 249 -28.95 -1.17 -11.05
CA PHE A 249 -28.35 -0.03 -10.34
C PHE A 249 -29.40 0.99 -9.91
N LEU A 250 -30.35 1.34 -10.78
CA LEU A 250 -31.47 2.24 -10.42
C LEU A 250 -32.29 1.71 -9.24
N SER A 251 -32.48 0.39 -9.17
CA SER A 251 -33.17 -0.25 -8.04
C SER A 251 -32.33 -0.19 -6.75
N TRP A 252 -31.01 -0.33 -6.90
CA TRP A 252 -30.04 -0.27 -5.80
C TRP A 252 -29.85 1.14 -5.23
N GLU A 253 -30.11 2.20 -6.00
CA GLU A 253 -29.97 3.59 -5.54
C GLU A 253 -30.64 3.85 -4.17
N LYS A 254 -31.70 3.12 -3.80
CA LYS A 254 -32.41 3.25 -2.52
C LYS A 254 -31.62 2.87 -1.27
N THR A 255 -30.58 2.05 -1.40
CA THR A 255 -29.73 1.58 -0.29
C THR A 255 -28.24 1.77 -0.57
N MET A 256 -27.88 2.11 -1.81
CA MET A 256 -26.51 2.22 -2.29
C MET A 256 -25.58 3.07 -1.40
N PRO A 257 -25.98 4.26 -0.87
CA PRO A 257 -25.11 5.02 0.02
C PRO A 257 -24.78 4.31 1.33
N GLN A 258 -25.73 3.59 1.93
CA GLN A 258 -25.50 2.79 3.12
C GLN A 258 -24.65 1.55 2.79
N ASP A 259 -24.94 0.90 1.66
CA ASP A 259 -24.24 -0.31 1.23
C ASP A 259 -22.78 -0.05 0.83
N LEU A 260 -22.44 1.19 0.49
CA LEU A 260 -21.11 1.62 0.02
C LEU A 260 -20.43 2.63 0.96
N ASP A 261 -20.90 2.77 2.19
CA ASP A 261 -20.39 3.73 3.18
C ASP A 261 -18.87 3.58 3.42
N ALA A 262 -18.37 2.35 3.38
CA ALA A 262 -16.96 2.03 3.56
C ALA A 262 -16.05 2.66 2.49
N LEU A 263 -16.58 2.99 1.30
CA LEU A 263 -15.81 3.69 0.26
C LEU A 263 -15.44 5.12 0.67
N PHE A 264 -16.15 5.70 1.64
CA PHE A 264 -15.83 7.01 2.20
C PHE A 264 -14.75 6.94 3.28
N LEU A 265 -14.15 5.76 3.52
CA LEU A 265 -13.01 5.57 4.41
C LEU A 265 -13.30 6.06 5.84
N GLY A 266 -14.49 5.72 6.38
CA GLY A 266 -14.86 5.87 7.82
C GLY A 266 -15.12 7.29 8.26
N LYS A 267 -15.12 8.19 7.29
CA LYS A 267 -15.55 9.55 7.49
C LYS A 267 -17.05 9.51 7.76
N LYS A 268 -17.49 10.27 8.75
CA LYS A 268 -18.90 10.29 9.18
C LYS A 268 -19.75 10.97 8.12
N ILE A 269 -20.18 10.19 7.13
CA ILE A 269 -21.14 10.60 6.13
C ILE A 269 -22.53 10.49 6.75
N SER A 270 -23.17 11.63 6.99
CA SER A 270 -24.58 11.65 7.37
C SER A 270 -25.42 11.58 6.11
N PHE A 271 -26.04 10.43 5.87
CA PHE A 271 -27.01 10.27 4.79
C PHE A 271 -28.38 10.80 5.24
N PRO A 272 -29.05 11.67 4.47
CA PRO A 272 -30.42 12.06 4.78
C PRO A 272 -31.36 10.86 4.65
N THR A 273 -32.47 10.86 5.40
CA THR A 273 -33.48 9.79 5.34
C THR A 273 -34.13 9.68 3.95
N GLN A 274 -34.13 10.78 3.20
CA GLN A 274 -34.60 10.84 1.82
C GLN A 274 -33.52 11.49 0.97
N TYR A 275 -33.13 10.82 -0.10
CA TYR A 275 -32.21 11.31 -1.11
C TYR A 275 -32.63 10.81 -2.47
N GLN A 276 -32.09 11.44 -3.50
CA GLN A 276 -32.33 11.08 -4.88
C GLN A 276 -31.03 11.25 -5.66
N PHE A 277 -30.76 10.29 -6.56
CA PHE A 277 -29.72 10.44 -7.56
C PHE A 277 -30.21 11.31 -8.71
N SER A 278 -29.37 12.25 -9.13
CA SER A 278 -29.58 13.09 -10.31
C SER A 278 -28.74 12.60 -11.48
N ASP A 279 -29.16 13.00 -12.68
CA ASP A 279 -28.44 12.76 -13.92
C ASP A 279 -27.52 13.94 -14.25
N ILE A 280 -26.24 13.66 -14.47
CA ILE A 280 -25.26 14.62 -14.95
C ILE A 280 -24.68 14.10 -16.27
N PRO A 281 -25.04 14.69 -17.43
CA PRO A 281 -24.46 14.30 -18.71
C PRO A 281 -23.01 14.78 -18.81
N TYR A 282 -22.10 13.89 -19.22
CA TYR A 282 -20.69 14.20 -19.40
C TYR A 282 -20.06 13.30 -20.47
N ARG A 283 -19.46 13.89 -21.53
CA ARG A 283 -18.84 13.17 -22.66
C ARG A 283 -19.66 11.98 -23.18
N GLU A 284 -20.90 12.23 -23.59
CA GLU A 284 -21.85 11.21 -24.10
C GLU A 284 -22.24 10.11 -23.10
N MET A 285 -21.75 10.18 -21.86
CA MET A 285 -22.14 9.31 -20.76
C MET A 285 -23.09 10.03 -19.81
N LEU A 286 -23.85 9.22 -19.06
CA LEU A 286 -24.74 9.69 -18.00
C LEU A 286 -24.13 9.29 -16.66
N ILE A 287 -23.76 10.29 -15.85
CA ILE A 287 -23.30 10.08 -14.49
C ILE A 287 -24.51 10.18 -13.57
N ARG A 288 -24.74 9.13 -12.77
CA ARG A 288 -25.73 9.12 -11.71
C ARG A 288 -25.06 9.59 -10.44
N THR A 289 -25.52 10.71 -9.88
CA THR A 289 -24.87 11.38 -8.76
C THR A 289 -25.84 11.58 -7.62
N PHE A 290 -25.45 11.13 -6.43
CA PHE A 290 -26.01 11.57 -5.18
C PHE A 290 -25.04 12.55 -4.52
N ASP A 291 -25.40 13.83 -4.53
CA ASP A 291 -24.56 14.92 -4.01
C ASP A 291 -24.72 15.08 -2.49
N MET A 292 -23.60 15.30 -1.80
CA MET A 292 -23.52 15.56 -0.37
C MET A 292 -22.76 16.87 -0.15
N PRO A 293 -23.39 18.01 -0.49
CA PRO A 293 -22.71 19.30 -0.61
C PRO A 293 -22.09 19.76 0.71
N ASP A 294 -22.78 19.53 1.83
CA ASP A 294 -22.29 19.88 3.18
C ASP A 294 -21.02 19.13 3.58
N GLN A 295 -20.65 18.10 2.82
CA GLN A 295 -19.52 17.22 3.10
C GLN A 295 -18.45 17.30 2.00
N PHE A 296 -18.66 18.06 0.92
CA PHE A 296 -17.73 18.16 -0.22
C PHE A 296 -17.40 16.78 -0.83
N SER A 297 -18.42 15.95 -1.02
CA SER A 297 -18.31 14.64 -1.64
C SER A 297 -19.64 14.24 -2.26
N SER A 298 -19.60 13.22 -3.10
CA SER A 298 -20.78 12.67 -3.75
C SER A 298 -20.58 11.19 -3.95
N LEU A 299 -21.67 10.42 -4.02
CA LEU A 299 -21.63 9.05 -4.51
C LEU A 299 -22.02 9.06 -5.97
N ASN A 300 -21.13 8.59 -6.83
CA ASN A 300 -21.34 8.65 -8.28
C ASN A 300 -21.18 7.26 -8.87
N TYR A 301 -22.00 6.94 -9.85
CA TYR A 301 -21.74 5.80 -10.71
C TYR A 301 -22.06 6.10 -12.17
N THR A 302 -21.39 5.38 -13.07
CA THR A 302 -21.67 5.45 -14.51
C THR A 302 -21.23 4.16 -15.20
N PHE A 303 -21.65 4.01 -16.46
CA PHE A 303 -21.31 2.89 -17.32
C PHE A 303 -20.47 3.38 -18.50
N SER A 304 -19.31 2.78 -18.70
CA SER A 304 -18.42 3.05 -19.85
C SER A 304 -18.10 1.72 -20.52
N ASP A 305 -18.56 1.52 -21.75
CA ASP A 305 -18.43 0.26 -22.51
C ASP A 305 -18.91 -0.99 -21.77
N ASN A 306 -17.98 -1.76 -21.20
CA ASN A 306 -18.22 -2.94 -20.39
C ASN A 306 -17.82 -2.74 -18.93
N LYS A 307 -17.65 -1.50 -18.48
CA LYS A 307 -17.18 -1.16 -17.14
C LYS A 307 -18.22 -0.40 -16.36
N ILE A 308 -18.22 -0.65 -15.06
CA ILE A 308 -18.94 0.14 -14.07
C ILE A 308 -17.91 0.94 -13.30
N ILE A 309 -18.16 2.23 -13.17
CA ILE A 309 -17.35 3.15 -12.39
C ILE A 309 -18.18 3.57 -11.18
N ILE A 310 -17.62 3.45 -9.99
CA ILE A 310 -18.22 3.91 -8.73
C ILE A 310 -17.17 4.78 -8.02
N THR A 311 -17.51 6.00 -7.65
CA THR A 311 -16.57 6.94 -7.02
C THR A 311 -17.23 7.75 -5.90
N THR A 312 -16.39 8.32 -5.03
CA THR A 312 -16.79 9.19 -3.92
C THR A 312 -16.63 10.69 -4.22
N SER A 313 -16.49 11.07 -5.49
CA SER A 313 -16.39 12.46 -5.94
C SER A 313 -16.68 12.58 -7.44
N LEU A 314 -17.49 13.58 -7.82
CA LEU A 314 -17.83 13.86 -9.22
C LEU A 314 -16.57 14.20 -10.04
N GLU A 315 -15.65 14.98 -9.48
CA GLU A 315 -14.37 15.31 -10.13
C GLU A 315 -13.57 14.03 -10.46
N THR A 316 -13.63 13.02 -9.57
CA THR A 316 -12.97 11.73 -9.81
C THR A 316 -13.60 10.99 -10.99
N THR A 317 -14.94 11.02 -11.09
CA THR A 317 -15.68 10.37 -12.18
C THR A 317 -15.36 11.01 -13.52
N GLU A 318 -15.46 12.35 -13.60
CA GLU A 318 -15.17 13.11 -14.82
C GLU A 318 -13.72 12.90 -15.27
N THR A 319 -12.76 12.99 -14.35
CA THR A 319 -11.34 12.79 -14.68
C THR A 319 -11.05 11.34 -15.13
N LEU A 320 -11.73 10.34 -14.55
CA LEU A 320 -11.60 8.96 -14.99
C LEU A 320 -12.23 8.73 -16.37
N ILE A 321 -13.39 9.32 -16.63
CA ILE A 321 -14.02 9.33 -17.96
C ILE A 321 -13.05 9.90 -18.99
N ASP A 322 -12.44 11.06 -18.71
CA ASP A 322 -11.47 11.71 -19.60
C ASP A 322 -10.30 10.81 -19.97
N LYS A 323 -9.85 9.98 -19.01
CA LYS A 323 -8.78 8.99 -19.23
C LYS A 323 -9.24 7.78 -20.04
N LEU A 324 -10.47 7.32 -19.84
CA LEU A 324 -11.02 6.14 -20.54
C LEU A 324 -11.48 6.48 -21.96
N THR A 325 -11.88 7.73 -22.20
CA THR A 325 -12.30 8.25 -23.49
C THR A 325 -11.42 9.45 -23.88
N PRO A 326 -10.17 9.21 -24.33
CA PRO A 326 -9.36 10.27 -24.89
C PRO A 326 -10.13 10.94 -26.04
N GLN A 327 -10.15 12.27 -26.06
CA GLN A 327 -10.81 12.98 -27.17
C GLN A 327 -10.15 12.56 -28.48
N ARG A 328 -10.96 12.12 -29.44
CA ARG A 328 -10.51 11.79 -30.80
C ARG A 328 -10.19 13.03 -31.60
#